data_AF-A0AAU3J1U9-F1
#
_entry.id   AF-A0AAU3J1U9-F1
#
_cell.length_a   1.000
_cell.length_b   1.000
_cell.length_c   1.000
_cell.angle_alpha   90.00
_cell.angle_beta   90.00
_cell.angle_gamma   90.00
#
_symmetry.space_group_name_H-M   'P 1'
#
loop_
_entity.id
_entity.type
_entity.pdbx_description
1 polymer ?
#
loop_
_entity_poly.entity_id
_entity_poly.type
_entity_poly.pdbx_seq_one_letter_code
_entity_poly.pdbx_strand_id
1 'polypeptide(L)'
;MRTGRLRSVHPVLWAGWAALAAGAVLCVIGWYGISGERYAERQLPYLASCTVPGAALIIAGSVLLTHGRNALAAARVEELYGLLVAAEAADTDGPGQAAALPRAVSGDLLMVPGGTLWHRADCPLVAGKAEAVPVDAKLLTGGELGPCPICEPADETD
;
A
#
# COMPACT_ATOMS: atom_id res chain seq x y z
N MET A 1 10.64 -20.62 5.98
CA MET A 1 11.39 -19.35 5.72
C MET A 1 10.80 -18.11 6.43
N ARG A 2 9.47 -17.97 6.55
CA ARG A 2 8.76 -16.77 7.10
C ARG A 2 9.11 -16.40 8.55
N THR A 3 9.23 -17.39 9.46
CA THR A 3 9.56 -17.17 10.89
C THR A 3 11.04 -16.83 11.13
N GLY A 4 11.94 -17.22 10.22
CA GLY A 4 13.36 -16.92 10.34
C GLY A 4 13.68 -15.44 10.12
N ARG A 5 12.92 -14.78 9.24
CA ARG A 5 13.16 -13.36 8.88
C ARG A 5 12.77 -12.40 10.00
N LEU A 6 11.71 -12.69 10.78
CA LEU A 6 11.32 -11.85 11.92
C LEU A 6 12.28 -12.00 13.12
N ARG A 7 12.82 -13.21 13.34
CA ARG A 7 13.81 -13.48 14.40
C ARG A 7 15.12 -12.73 14.20
N SER A 8 15.51 -12.44 12.96
CA SER A 8 16.72 -11.67 12.69
C SER A 8 16.54 -10.15 12.82
N VAL A 9 15.31 -9.62 12.79
CA VAL A 9 15.09 -8.17 12.91
C VAL A 9 15.20 -7.68 14.35
N HIS A 10 14.76 -8.48 15.31
CA HIS A 10 14.91 -8.15 16.73
C HIS A 10 16.37 -7.90 17.17
N PRO A 11 17.35 -8.79 16.89
CA PRO A 11 18.74 -8.55 17.28
C PRO A 11 19.34 -7.34 16.57
N VAL A 12 18.92 -7.06 15.33
CA VAL A 12 19.34 -5.86 14.57
C VAL A 12 18.84 -4.58 15.25
N LEU A 13 17.58 -4.55 15.69
CA LEU A 13 17.03 -3.41 16.41
C LEU A 13 17.69 -3.21 17.78
N TRP A 14 17.93 -4.30 18.52
CA TRP A 14 18.65 -4.26 19.79
C TRP A 14 20.09 -3.75 19.60
N ALA A 15 20.80 -4.24 18.57
CA ALA A 15 22.12 -3.75 18.23
C ALA A 15 22.11 -2.27 17.86
N GLY A 16 21.08 -1.79 17.15
CA GLY A 16 20.93 -0.39 16.77
C GLY A 16 20.75 0.52 17.99
N TRP A 17 19.89 0.11 18.93
CA TRP A 17 19.72 0.82 20.21
C TRP A 17 20.98 0.79 21.08
N ALA A 18 21.64 -0.36 21.17
CA ALA A 18 22.89 -0.50 21.93
C ALA A 18 24.00 0.39 21.36
N ALA A 19 24.15 0.44 20.03
CA ALA A 19 25.11 1.30 19.36
C ALA A 19 24.81 2.79 19.62
N LEU A 20 23.55 3.21 19.52
CA LEU A 20 23.14 4.59 19.83
C LEU A 20 23.45 4.98 21.28
N ALA A 21 23.08 4.12 22.23
CA ALA A 21 23.32 4.37 23.64
C ALA A 21 24.83 4.42 23.96
N ALA A 22 25.60 3.46 23.46
CA ALA A 22 27.05 3.43 23.64
C ALA A 22 27.72 4.66 23.00
N GLY A 23 27.29 5.06 21.80
CA GLY A 23 27.80 6.25 21.12
C GLY A 23 27.49 7.54 21.89
N ALA A 24 26.27 7.68 22.42
CA ALA A 24 25.89 8.82 23.26
C ALA A 24 26.73 8.89 24.55
N VAL A 25 26.94 7.76 25.22
CA VAL A 25 27.79 7.68 26.41
C VAL A 25 29.22 8.07 26.08
N LEU A 26 29.80 7.60 24.97
CA LEU A 26 31.14 7.99 24.53
C LEU A 26 31.25 9.49 24.25
N CYS A 27 30.25 10.09 23.59
CA CYS A 27 30.22 11.53 23.38
C CYS A 27 30.19 12.32 24.70
N VAL A 28 29.41 11.87 25.69
CA VAL A 28 29.37 12.48 27.03
C VAL A 28 30.73 12.35 27.75
N ILE A 29 31.36 11.17 27.68
CA ILE A 29 32.70 10.95 28.26
C ILE A 29 33.74 11.83 27.58
N GLY A 30 33.71 11.92 26.24
CA GLY A 30 34.59 12.79 25.46
C GLY A 30 34.42 14.26 25.82
N TRP A 31 33.17 14.73 25.94
CA TRP A 31 32.84 16.08 26.38
C TRP A 31 33.35 16.38 27.80
N TYR A 32 33.17 15.43 28.72
CA TYR A 32 33.66 15.60 30.10
C TYR A 32 35.20 15.65 30.14
N GLY A 33 35.87 14.78 29.41
CA GLY A 33 37.33 14.74 29.32
C GLY A 33 37.94 16.02 28.72
N ILE A 34 37.37 16.51 27.61
CA ILE A 34 37.86 17.73 26.96
C ILE A 34 37.63 18.98 27.82
N SER A 35 36.54 19.02 28.59
CA SER A 35 36.20 20.16 29.47
C SER A 35 37.20 20.37 30.61
N GLY A 36 37.92 19.31 31.02
CA GLY A 36 38.95 19.39 32.06
C GLY A 36 40.33 19.82 31.54
N GLU A 37 40.53 19.90 30.23
CA GLU A 37 41.84 20.08 29.61
C GLU A 37 42.03 21.48 29.02
N ARG A 38 43.15 22.12 29.38
CA ARG A 38 43.44 23.51 29.02
C ARG A 38 44.23 23.63 27.72
N TYR A 39 44.97 22.59 27.35
CA TYR A 39 45.82 22.61 26.16
C TYR A 39 45.17 21.86 25.00
N ALA A 40 44.98 22.54 23.87
CA ALA A 40 44.33 21.96 22.68
C ALA A 40 45.03 20.68 22.18
N GLU A 41 46.36 20.61 22.27
CA GLU A 41 47.13 19.40 21.95
C GLU A 41 46.75 18.16 22.78
N ARG A 42 46.33 18.36 24.03
CA ARG A 42 45.87 17.31 24.94
C ARG A 42 44.38 17.01 24.79
N GLN A 43 43.64 17.85 24.05
CA GLN A 43 42.24 17.63 23.72
C GLN A 43 42.06 16.63 22.56
N LEU A 44 43.02 16.59 21.62
CA LEU A 44 42.98 15.71 20.44
C LEU A 44 42.75 14.22 20.78
N PRO A 45 43.41 13.63 21.79
CA PRO A 45 43.16 12.25 22.19
C PRO A 45 41.72 11.95 22.60
N TYR A 46 41.04 12.86 23.32
CA TYR A 46 39.65 12.69 23.74
C TYR A 46 38.68 12.74 22.54
N LEU A 47 38.94 13.62 21.57
CA LEU A 47 38.16 13.68 20.34
C LEU A 47 38.32 12.39 19.53
N ALA A 48 39.56 11.93 19.36
CA ALA A 48 39.89 10.74 18.58
C ALA A 48 39.36 9.44 19.22
N SER A 49 39.42 9.32 20.56
CA SER A 49 39.06 8.08 21.26
C SER A 49 37.61 8.00 21.72
N CYS A 50 36.93 9.13 21.93
CA CYS A 50 35.56 9.14 22.45
C CYS A 50 34.58 9.77 21.45
N THR A 51 34.82 11.01 21.02
CA THR A 51 33.80 11.78 20.29
C THR A 51 33.61 11.27 18.86
N VAL A 52 34.69 11.07 18.10
CA VAL A 52 34.64 10.54 16.73
C VAL A 52 34.02 9.13 16.69
N PRO A 53 34.51 8.14 17.47
CA PRO A 53 33.90 6.83 17.49
C PRO A 53 32.48 6.84 18.08
N GLY A 54 32.18 7.71 19.05
CA GLY A 54 30.83 7.91 19.58
C GLY A 54 29.84 8.39 18.51
N ALA A 55 30.23 9.41 17.73
CA ALA A 55 29.44 9.90 16.61
C ALA A 55 29.25 8.82 15.53
N ALA A 56 30.30 8.06 15.22
CA ALA A 56 30.21 6.94 14.27
C ALA A 56 29.21 5.87 14.74
N LEU A 57 29.22 5.53 16.03
CA LEU A 57 28.25 4.58 16.62
C LEU A 57 26.81 5.11 16.59
N ILE A 58 26.61 6.41 16.83
CA ILE A 58 25.28 7.05 16.72
C ILE A 58 24.75 6.94 15.29
N ILE A 59 25.58 7.25 14.29
CA ILE A 59 25.20 7.15 12.86
C ILE A 59 24.90 5.70 12.50
N ALA A 60 25.80 4.77 12.83
CA ALA A 60 25.62 3.35 12.56
C ALA A 60 24.34 2.79 13.22
N GLY A 61 24.09 3.13 14.49
CA GLY A 61 22.89 2.74 15.21
C GLY A 61 21.61 3.30 14.58
N SER A 62 21.63 4.56 14.14
CA SER A 62 20.50 5.20 13.44
C SER A 62 20.18 4.52 12.10
N VAL A 63 21.22 4.20 11.32
CA VAL A 63 21.10 3.45 10.06
C VAL A 63 20.51 2.06 10.33
N LEU A 64 21.03 1.36 11.34
CA LEU A 64 20.57 0.00 11.68
C LEU A 64 19.12 -0.03 12.15
N LEU A 65 18.70 0.96 12.96
CA LEU A 65 17.31 1.11 13.37
C LEU A 65 16.38 1.42 12.20
N THR A 66 16.79 2.30 11.29
CA THR A 66 16.00 2.65 10.09
C THR A 66 15.82 1.42 9.20
N HIS A 67 16.89 0.68 8.92
CA HIS A 67 16.80 -0.56 8.15
C HIS A 67 15.94 -1.62 8.84
N GLY A 68 16.12 -1.82 10.15
CA GLY A 68 15.33 -2.79 10.91
C GLY A 68 13.83 -2.45 10.90
N ARG A 69 13.47 -1.17 11.09
CA ARG A 69 12.08 -0.70 11.02
C ARG A 69 11.48 -0.85 9.63
N ASN A 70 12.23 -0.49 8.59
CA ASN A 70 11.77 -0.63 7.20
C ASN A 70 11.56 -2.11 6.82
N ALA A 71 12.44 -3.01 7.28
CA ALA A 71 12.29 -4.44 7.07
C ALA A 71 11.04 -5.01 7.79
N LEU A 72 10.74 -4.54 9.00
CA LEU A 72 9.49 -4.90 9.70
C LEU A 72 8.27 -4.38 8.95
N ALA A 73 8.28 -3.11 8.54
CA ALA A 73 7.18 -2.50 7.80
C ALA A 73 6.89 -3.27 6.50
N ALA A 74 7.93 -3.57 5.71
CA ALA A 74 7.80 -4.37 4.48
C ALA A 74 7.21 -5.76 4.76
N ALA A 75 7.63 -6.43 5.84
CA ALA A 75 7.08 -7.73 6.22
C ALA A 75 5.59 -7.67 6.60
N ARG A 76 5.15 -6.58 7.24
CA ARG A 76 3.73 -6.36 7.59
C ARG A 76 2.87 -6.02 6.37
N VAL A 77 3.39 -5.25 5.43
CA VAL A 77 2.69 -4.96 4.17
C VAL A 77 2.50 -6.24 3.36
N GLU A 78 3.53 -7.07 3.26
CA GLU A 78 3.45 -8.38 2.58
C GLU A 78 2.43 -9.31 3.25
N GLU A 79 2.38 -9.30 4.59
CA GLU A 79 1.38 -10.06 5.36
C GLU A 79 -0.05 -9.58 5.07
N LEU A 80 -0.29 -8.27 5.09
CA LEU A 80 -1.59 -7.68 4.77
C LEU A 80 -2.01 -8.00 3.34
N TYR A 81 -1.10 -7.84 2.37
CA TYR A 81 -1.37 -8.14 0.97
C TYR A 81 -1.75 -9.62 0.79
N GLY A 82 -1.01 -10.53 1.43
CA GLY A 82 -1.34 -11.96 1.41
C GLY A 82 -2.72 -12.27 2.02
N LEU A 83 -3.12 -11.58 3.08
CA LEU A 83 -4.46 -11.73 3.67
C LEU A 83 -5.56 -11.19 2.76
N LEU A 84 -5.35 -10.04 2.12
CA LEU A 84 -6.30 -9.45 1.18
C LEU A 84 -6.54 -10.36 -0.03
N VAL A 85 -5.46 -10.87 -0.63
CA VAL A 85 -5.56 -11.80 -1.77
C VAL A 85 -6.22 -13.12 -1.36
N ALA A 86 -5.90 -13.65 -0.17
CA ALA A 86 -6.53 -14.87 0.33
C ALA A 86 -8.03 -14.69 0.63
N ALA A 87 -8.44 -13.50 1.09
CA ALA A 87 -9.85 -13.18 1.30
C ALA A 87 -10.62 -13.11 -0.02
N GLU A 88 -10.04 -12.47 -1.05
CA GLU A 88 -10.62 -12.43 -2.40
C GLU A 88 -10.75 -13.84 -3.01
N ALA A 89 -9.75 -14.71 -2.81
CA ALA A 89 -9.82 -16.10 -3.23
C ALA A 89 -10.88 -16.92 -2.46
N ALA A 90 -11.04 -16.68 -1.16
CA ALA A 90 -12.06 -17.35 -0.34
C ALA A 90 -13.49 -16.94 -0.75
N ASP A 91 -13.69 -15.69 -1.18
CA ASP A 91 -14.95 -15.23 -1.77
C ASP A 91 -15.24 -15.92 -3.13
N THR A 92 -14.21 -16.44 -3.82
CA THR A 92 -14.36 -17.21 -5.07
C THR A 92 -14.49 -18.74 -4.89
N ASP A 93 -14.12 -19.30 -3.72
CA ASP A 93 -14.08 -20.76 -3.47
C ASP A 93 -15.29 -21.32 -2.69
N GLY A 94 -16.32 -20.50 -2.41
CA GLY A 94 -17.65 -21.04 -2.13
C GLY A 94 -18.17 -21.82 -3.36
N PRO A 95 -19.03 -22.84 -3.23
CA PRO A 95 -19.66 -23.48 -4.39
C PRO A 95 -20.65 -22.48 -5.00
N GLY A 96 -20.10 -21.58 -5.79
CA GLY A 96 -20.74 -20.41 -6.32
C GLY A 96 -19.79 -19.87 -7.34
N GLN A 97 -19.96 -20.36 -8.57
CA GLN A 97 -19.75 -19.65 -9.82
C GLN A 97 -18.95 -18.35 -9.60
N ALA A 98 -17.72 -18.26 -10.11
CA ALA A 98 -17.21 -16.95 -10.52
C ALA A 98 -18.39 -16.31 -11.24
N ALA A 99 -19.01 -15.31 -10.61
CA ALA A 99 -20.20 -14.71 -11.15
C ALA A 99 -19.68 -14.01 -12.40
N ALA A 100 -19.70 -14.73 -13.52
CA ALA A 100 -20.21 -14.16 -14.74
C ALA A 100 -21.49 -13.48 -14.26
N LEU A 101 -21.36 -12.19 -13.93
CA LEU A 101 -22.51 -11.36 -13.62
C LEU A 101 -23.52 -11.74 -14.69
N PRO A 102 -24.73 -12.18 -14.31
CA PRO A 102 -25.71 -12.61 -15.29
C PRO A 102 -25.68 -11.58 -16.40
N ARG A 103 -25.29 -11.99 -17.61
CA ARG A 103 -25.27 -11.07 -18.74
C ARG A 103 -26.66 -10.46 -18.73
N ALA A 104 -26.74 -9.15 -18.69
CA ALA A 104 -28.02 -8.47 -18.64
C ALA A 104 -28.87 -9.01 -19.80
N VAL A 105 -30.06 -9.52 -19.49
CA VAL A 105 -30.94 -10.22 -20.44
C VAL A 105 -32.26 -9.50 -20.63
N SER A 106 -32.50 -8.38 -19.92
CA SER A 106 -33.75 -7.64 -20.09
C SER A 106 -33.87 -7.12 -21.52
N GLY A 107 -35.08 -7.26 -22.09
CA GLY A 107 -35.45 -6.64 -23.36
C GLY A 107 -35.81 -5.16 -23.23
N ASP A 108 -35.99 -4.66 -22.01
CA ASP A 108 -36.27 -3.26 -21.76
C ASP A 108 -34.98 -2.44 -21.86
N LEU A 109 -35.02 -1.38 -22.66
CA LEU A 109 -33.87 -0.51 -22.91
C LEU A 109 -33.98 0.79 -22.13
N LEU A 110 -32.93 1.11 -21.37
CA LEU A 110 -32.80 2.33 -20.57
C LEU A 110 -31.60 3.17 -21.03
N MET A 111 -31.71 4.48 -20.87
CA MET A 111 -30.61 5.43 -20.97
C MET A 111 -30.56 6.30 -19.71
N VAL A 112 -29.40 6.90 -19.47
CA VAL A 112 -29.27 7.96 -18.46
C VAL A 112 -29.26 9.30 -19.19
N PRO A 113 -30.08 10.29 -18.79
CA PRO A 113 -30.05 11.63 -19.37
C PRO A 113 -28.64 12.23 -19.31
N GLY A 114 -28.13 12.71 -20.45
CA GLY A 114 -26.76 13.21 -20.59
C GLY A 114 -25.69 12.12 -20.85
N GLY A 115 -26.08 10.84 -20.83
CA GLY A 115 -25.25 9.74 -21.28
C GLY A 115 -25.28 9.57 -22.81
N THR A 116 -24.26 8.87 -23.33
CA THR A 116 -24.13 8.56 -24.76
C THR A 116 -24.42 7.09 -25.07
N LEU A 117 -24.85 6.32 -24.06
CA LEU A 117 -25.05 4.88 -24.17
C LEU A 117 -26.48 4.50 -23.80
N TRP A 118 -26.98 3.45 -24.45
CA TRP A 118 -28.18 2.74 -24.04
C TRP A 118 -27.83 1.34 -23.52
N HIS A 119 -28.63 0.89 -22.56
CA HIS A 119 -28.36 -0.28 -21.74
C HIS A 119 -29.62 -1.15 -21.64
N ARG A 120 -29.46 -2.44 -21.34
CA ARG A 120 -30.56 -3.26 -20.84
C ARG A 120 -30.93 -2.83 -19.42
N ALA A 121 -32.20 -2.94 -19.05
CA ALA A 121 -32.69 -2.45 -17.75
C ALA A 121 -32.01 -3.11 -16.53
N ASP A 122 -31.52 -4.34 -16.68
CA ASP A 122 -30.79 -5.10 -15.67
C ASP A 122 -29.26 -4.96 -15.76
N CYS A 123 -28.74 -4.05 -16.62
CA CYS A 123 -27.31 -3.76 -16.67
C CYS A 123 -26.84 -3.10 -15.36
N PRO A 124 -25.74 -3.55 -14.73
CA PRO A 124 -25.23 -2.99 -13.48
C PRO A 124 -24.92 -1.49 -13.51
N LEU A 125 -24.73 -0.92 -14.70
CA LEU A 125 -24.47 0.52 -14.87
C LEU A 125 -25.74 1.38 -14.76
N VAL A 126 -26.94 0.81 -14.95
CA VAL A 126 -28.24 1.51 -14.87
C VAL A 126 -29.17 0.95 -13.80
N ALA A 127 -28.97 -0.29 -13.37
CA ALA A 127 -29.74 -0.91 -12.32
C ALA A 127 -29.67 -0.07 -11.02
N GLY A 128 -30.83 0.40 -10.54
CA GLY A 128 -30.93 1.21 -9.32
C GLY A 128 -30.65 2.70 -9.48
N LYS A 129 -30.38 3.21 -10.69
CA LYS A 129 -30.27 4.66 -10.94
C LYS A 129 -31.66 5.29 -11.05
N ALA A 130 -31.96 6.25 -10.17
CA ALA A 130 -33.23 6.97 -10.18
C ALA A 130 -33.40 7.83 -11.45
N GLU A 131 -32.29 8.26 -12.02
CA GLU A 131 -32.22 9.03 -13.26
C GLU A 131 -32.34 8.19 -14.54
N ALA A 132 -32.35 6.85 -14.46
CA ALA A 132 -32.49 6.02 -15.66
C ALA A 132 -33.91 6.11 -16.23
N VAL A 133 -34.01 6.39 -17.52
CA VAL A 133 -35.28 6.55 -18.25
C VAL A 133 -35.35 5.61 -19.44
N PRO A 134 -36.56 5.19 -19.87
CA PRO A 134 -36.74 4.41 -21.09
C PRO A 134 -36.13 5.12 -22.31
N VAL A 135 -35.45 4.36 -23.17
CA VAL A 135 -34.88 4.91 -24.41
C VAL A 135 -36.00 5.25 -25.40
N ASP A 136 -35.97 6.44 -25.97
CA ASP A 136 -36.86 6.81 -27.07
C ASP A 136 -36.44 6.09 -28.37
N ALA A 137 -37.38 5.45 -29.05
CA ALA A 137 -37.18 4.78 -30.34
C ALA A 137 -36.58 5.70 -31.42
N LYS A 138 -36.82 7.02 -31.34
CA LYS A 138 -36.19 8.00 -32.25
C LYS A 138 -34.69 8.14 -32.01
N LEU A 139 -34.25 8.07 -30.75
CA LEU A 139 -32.83 8.17 -30.38
C LEU A 139 -32.04 6.92 -30.80
N LEU A 140 -32.67 5.73 -30.73
CA LEU A 140 -32.11 4.48 -31.25
C LEU A 140 -31.90 4.53 -32.76
N THR A 141 -32.90 5.06 -33.49
CA THR A 141 -32.87 5.13 -34.96
C THR A 141 -31.96 6.26 -35.46
N GLY A 142 -31.84 7.35 -34.70
CA GLY A 142 -30.99 8.50 -35.01
C GLY A 142 -29.49 8.26 -34.77
N GLY A 143 -29.11 7.18 -34.08
CA GLY A 143 -27.70 6.85 -33.80
C GLY A 143 -27.02 7.78 -32.78
N GLU A 144 -27.80 8.58 -32.05
CA GLU A 144 -27.28 9.53 -31.05
C GLU A 144 -26.80 8.83 -29.78
N LEU A 145 -27.21 7.57 -29.56
CA LEU A 145 -26.81 6.72 -28.45
C LEU A 145 -26.18 5.41 -28.96
N GLY A 146 -25.01 5.05 -28.43
CA GLY A 146 -24.32 3.79 -28.74
C GLY A 146 -24.73 2.63 -27.83
N PRO A 147 -24.68 1.37 -28.30
CA PRO A 147 -24.93 0.22 -27.43
C PRO A 147 -23.86 0.12 -26.36
N CYS A 148 -24.26 -0.16 -25.11
CA CYS A 148 -23.30 -0.38 -24.04
C CYS A 148 -22.49 -1.68 -24.26
N PRO A 149 -21.15 -1.64 -24.17
CA PRO A 149 -20.29 -2.81 -24.39
C PRO A 149 -20.30 -3.81 -23.22
N ILE A 150 -20.94 -3.47 -22.09
CA ILE A 150 -21.02 -4.36 -20.92
C ILE A 150 -22.26 -5.27 -20.99
N CYS A 151 -23.38 -4.74 -21.48
CA CYS A 151 -24.63 -5.51 -21.60
C CYS A 151 -25.01 -5.88 -23.04
N GLU A 152 -24.20 -5.47 -24.02
CA GLU A 152 -24.33 -5.82 -25.45
C GLU A 152 -25.79 -5.88 -25.95
N PRO A 153 -26.53 -4.76 -25.87
CA PRO A 153 -27.98 -4.77 -26.05
C PRO A 153 -28.43 -4.90 -27.52
N ALA A 154 -27.50 -4.86 -28.49
CA ALA A 154 -27.80 -4.96 -29.92
C ALA A 154 -27.81 -6.40 -30.48
N ASP A 155 -27.28 -7.38 -29.73
CA ASP A 155 -26.97 -8.72 -30.24
C ASP A 155 -28.17 -9.70 -30.23
N GLU A 156 -29.36 -9.29 -29.75
CA GLU A 156 -30.56 -10.14 -29.66
C GLU A 156 -31.72 -9.73 -30.60
N THR A 157 -31.50 -8.77 -31.50
CA THR A 157 -32.58 -8.23 -32.36
C THR A 157 -32.88 -9.06 -33.63
N ASP A 158 -32.73 -10.38 -33.58
CA ASP A 158 -33.05 -11.32 -34.68
C ASP A 158 -34.47 -11.93 -34.50
#